data_AF-A0A421JY85-F1
#
_entry.id   AF-A0A421JY85-F1
#
_cell.length_a   1.000
_cell.length_b   1.000
_cell.length_c   1.000
_cell.angle_alpha   90.00
_cell.angle_beta   90.00
_cell.angle_gamma   90.00
#
_symmetry.space_group_name_H-M   'P 1'
#
loop_
_entity.id
_entity.type
_entity.pdbx_description
1 polymer ?
#
loop_
_entity_poly.entity_id
_entity_poly.type
_entity_poly.pdbx_seq_one_letter_code
_entity_poly.pdbx_strand_id
1 'polypeptide(L)'
;MSSQLSISGLPMEERNLHLTFDAGQILLNDQRMVLMHTHAMGALRKELMDTLGHDRARGVLTRMGYASGAKDADLARKLLPESNDEDLLLMGPRLHTLEGVVHVKPIKIDIDIRQRHFYGEFLWENSHEASEHLKLFGIHPEPVCWTQIGYASGYTSEIMGRFIAYREVECHAKGDKHCRIIGKPIEEWEDADEERRHYRPDPMAEQLLALQDEVSHLRDSLQEETGIGDMVGSSQAFKDACDMLRKVAESHVTVLLLGETGVGKEMFARALHSISPQEKNPFVAINCTTIPEELIESELFGVEKGAYTGALQSRPGRFERAHGGTLFLDEVGDLSMNAQAKLLRVLQEGEIERVGDTRTRKVDVRVIAATNVDLQEAVAAGRFRSDLYYRLNIYPVIIPPLRERKDDIELLVERFLEKYTARHGKRVSGVTEPALQSLYDYNWPGNIRELENMIERGVIIVSNGEAIDLKDLFPCLNMSKDAPNLMPSNPQEPLPLDSLVAQVLDQSGSMEAVETLILESAVEKANGNLSQAARLLGMTRPQLAYRLKKRDGD
;
A
#
# COMPACT_ATOMS: atom_id res chain seq x y z
N MET A 1 7.93 60.91 -16.97
CA MET A 1 7.00 61.86 -16.32
C MET A 1 6.38 61.23 -15.08
N SER A 2 6.61 61.77 -13.89
CA SER A 2 5.91 61.34 -12.66
C SER A 2 4.72 62.28 -12.42
N SER A 3 3.51 61.73 -12.32
CA SER A 3 2.30 62.50 -12.05
C SER A 3 1.63 61.96 -10.80
N GLN A 4 1.50 62.79 -9.76
CA GLN A 4 0.59 62.52 -8.65
C GLN A 4 -0.83 62.86 -9.11
N LEU A 5 -1.68 61.85 -9.26
CA LEU A 5 -3.11 62.05 -9.49
C LEU A 5 -3.78 62.35 -8.15
N SER A 6 -4.51 63.47 -8.05
CA SER A 6 -5.36 63.74 -6.89
C SER A 6 -6.71 63.06 -7.09
N ILE A 7 -7.02 62.08 -6.25
CA ILE A 7 -8.34 61.45 -6.19
C ILE A 7 -9.19 62.28 -5.23
N SER A 8 -10.32 62.81 -5.70
CA SER A 8 -11.23 63.63 -4.91
C SER A 8 -11.95 62.77 -3.86
N GLY A 9 -11.83 63.12 -2.57
CA GLY A 9 -12.58 62.48 -1.47
C GLY A 9 -11.73 61.92 -0.32
N LEU A 10 -10.41 61.92 -0.43
CA LEU A 10 -9.46 61.53 0.63
C LEU A 10 -8.63 62.76 1.08
N PRO A 11 -8.32 62.92 2.38
CA PRO A 11 -7.52 64.04 2.88
C PRO A 11 -6.11 64.07 2.26
N MET A 12 -5.53 65.27 2.14
CA MET A 12 -4.30 65.58 1.39
C MET A 12 -3.04 64.79 1.79
N GLU A 13 -3.04 64.12 2.94
CA GLU A 13 -1.92 63.40 3.54
C GLU A 13 -1.84 61.90 3.13
N GLU A 14 -2.84 61.37 2.41
CA GLU A 14 -2.93 59.95 1.99
C GLU A 14 -2.46 59.68 0.54
N ARG A 15 -1.78 60.63 -0.10
CA ARG A 15 -1.38 60.56 -1.53
C ARG A 15 -0.10 59.75 -1.77
N ASN A 16 -0.21 58.44 -1.84
CA ASN A 16 0.93 57.57 -2.12
C ASN A 16 0.67 56.56 -3.27
N LEU A 17 -0.26 56.88 -4.18
CA LEU A 17 -0.32 56.23 -5.50
C LEU A 17 0.66 56.91 -6.45
N HIS A 18 1.78 56.26 -6.73
CA HIS A 18 2.80 56.76 -7.64
C HIS A 18 2.80 55.99 -8.95
N LEU A 19 2.49 56.69 -10.04
CA LEU A 19 2.59 56.17 -11.40
C LEU A 19 3.90 56.67 -12.02
N THR A 20 4.87 55.76 -12.14
CA THR A 20 6.19 56.07 -12.69
C THR A 20 6.36 55.35 -14.03
N PHE A 21 5.95 56.03 -15.11
CA PHE A 21 5.98 55.47 -16.47
C PHE A 21 7.39 55.12 -16.94
N ASP A 22 8.37 55.98 -16.62
CA ASP A 22 9.77 55.77 -17.05
C ASP A 22 10.39 54.51 -16.40
N ALA A 23 9.88 54.11 -15.22
CA ALA A 23 10.29 52.90 -14.51
C ALA A 23 9.32 51.71 -14.73
N GLY A 24 8.17 51.92 -15.38
CA GLY A 24 7.12 50.90 -15.54
C GLY A 24 6.51 50.43 -14.21
N GLN A 25 6.32 51.33 -13.25
CA GLN A 25 5.87 50.99 -11.90
C GLN A 25 4.61 51.76 -11.50
N ILE A 26 3.68 51.05 -10.87
CA ILE A 26 2.58 51.61 -10.08
C ILE A 26 2.89 51.23 -8.63
N LEU A 27 3.00 52.22 -7.75
CA LEU A 27 3.25 51.98 -6.33
C LEU A 27 2.09 52.52 -5.50
N LEU A 28 1.66 51.75 -4.52
CA LEU A 28 0.79 52.19 -3.44
C LEU A 28 1.58 52.04 -2.14
N ASN A 29 2.11 53.14 -1.60
CA ASN A 29 2.90 53.17 -0.35
C ASN A 29 4.02 52.11 -0.32
N ASP A 30 4.89 52.15 -1.34
CA ASP A 30 6.01 51.23 -1.58
C ASP A 30 5.63 49.79 -1.97
N GLN A 31 4.34 49.45 -2.02
CA GLN A 31 3.87 48.19 -2.58
C GLN A 31 3.72 48.31 -4.10
N ARG A 32 4.30 47.35 -4.83
CA ARG A 32 4.18 47.31 -6.28
C ARG A 32 2.81 46.78 -6.69
N MET A 33 2.07 47.61 -7.41
CA MET A 33 0.77 47.31 -7.96
C MET A 33 0.86 47.07 -9.47
N VAL A 34 -0.16 46.38 -10.00
CA VAL A 34 -0.35 46.18 -11.44
C VAL A 34 -1.79 46.51 -11.79
N LEU A 35 -1.99 47.34 -12.82
CA LEU A 35 -3.31 47.62 -13.36
C LEU A 35 -3.67 46.57 -14.42
N MET A 36 -4.77 45.86 -14.22
CA MET A 36 -5.22 44.78 -15.12
C MET A 36 -6.66 44.99 -15.56
N HIS A 37 -6.99 44.53 -16.77
CA HIS A 37 -8.35 44.60 -17.30
C HIS A 37 -9.26 43.60 -16.57
N THR A 38 -10.46 44.02 -16.18
CA THR A 38 -11.47 43.13 -15.57
C THR A 38 -11.82 41.95 -16.46
N HIS A 39 -11.84 42.16 -17.79
CA HIS A 39 -12.04 41.08 -18.77
C HIS A 39 -10.96 39.99 -18.69
N ALA A 40 -9.69 40.36 -18.50
CA ALA A 40 -8.61 39.38 -18.35
C ALA A 40 -8.74 38.58 -17.05
N MET A 41 -9.19 39.22 -15.96
CA MET A 41 -9.53 38.54 -14.71
C MET A 41 -10.72 37.58 -14.88
N GLY A 42 -11.74 37.99 -15.64
CA GLY A 42 -12.86 37.13 -16.01
C GLY A 42 -12.42 35.91 -16.82
N ALA A 43 -11.53 36.09 -17.80
CA ALA A 43 -10.96 34.99 -18.59
C ALA A 43 -10.15 34.02 -17.73
N LEU A 44 -9.31 34.52 -16.80
CA LEU A 44 -8.58 33.70 -15.84
C LEU A 44 -9.53 32.90 -14.95
N ARG A 45 -10.59 33.53 -14.42
CA ARG A 45 -11.64 32.84 -13.66
C ARG A 45 -12.22 31.69 -14.47
N LYS A 46 -12.58 31.93 -15.73
CA LYS A 46 -13.15 30.90 -16.60
C LYS A 46 -12.19 29.73 -16.78
N GLU A 47 -10.93 30.01 -17.08
CA GLU A 47 -9.91 28.97 -17.22
C GLU A 47 -9.79 28.12 -15.94
N LEU A 48 -9.77 28.75 -14.77
CA LEU A 48 -9.70 28.05 -13.48
C LEU A 48 -10.95 27.19 -13.24
N MET A 49 -12.14 27.68 -13.57
CA MET A 49 -13.39 26.93 -13.42
C MET A 49 -13.45 25.73 -14.38
N ASP A 50 -13.04 25.94 -15.63
CA ASP A 50 -13.05 24.89 -16.67
C ASP A 50 -12.02 23.80 -16.37
N THR A 51 -10.88 24.13 -15.74
CA THR A 51 -9.79 23.18 -15.46
C THR A 51 -9.89 22.51 -14.08
N LEU A 52 -10.25 23.26 -13.03
CA LEU A 52 -10.24 22.77 -11.65
C LEU A 52 -11.64 22.44 -11.10
N GLY A 53 -12.68 22.91 -11.78
CA GLY A 53 -14.05 22.91 -11.27
C GLY A 53 -14.34 24.09 -10.34
N HIS A 54 -15.62 24.32 -10.09
CA HIS A 54 -16.15 25.48 -9.36
C HIS A 54 -15.53 25.68 -7.97
N ASP A 55 -15.62 24.68 -7.09
CA ASP A 55 -15.22 24.83 -5.67
C ASP A 55 -13.72 25.07 -5.50
N ARG A 56 -12.91 24.42 -6.33
CA ARG A 56 -11.45 24.57 -6.32
C ARG A 56 -11.03 25.91 -6.89
N ALA A 57 -11.64 26.35 -8.00
CA ALA A 57 -11.43 27.69 -8.54
C ALA A 57 -11.81 28.77 -7.53
N ARG A 58 -12.95 28.61 -6.84
CA ARG A 58 -13.37 29.45 -5.71
C ARG A 58 -12.29 29.50 -4.63
N GLY A 59 -11.80 28.36 -4.17
CA GLY A 59 -10.73 28.30 -3.15
C GLY A 59 -9.45 29.04 -3.56
N VAL A 60 -8.99 28.86 -4.81
CA VAL A 60 -7.79 29.57 -5.33
C VAL A 60 -7.99 31.09 -5.31
N LEU A 61 -9.12 31.56 -5.84
CA LEU A 61 -9.42 33.00 -5.93
C LEU A 61 -9.67 33.62 -4.55
N THR A 62 -10.35 32.91 -3.65
CA THR A 62 -10.52 33.34 -2.25
C THR A 62 -9.17 33.47 -1.53
N ARG A 63 -8.23 32.54 -1.71
CA ARG A 63 -6.89 32.65 -1.09
C ARG A 63 -6.05 33.77 -1.68
N MET A 64 -6.16 34.02 -2.99
CA MET A 64 -5.53 35.19 -3.62
C MET A 64 -6.04 36.48 -2.98
N GLY A 65 -7.37 36.61 -2.84
CA GLY A 65 -7.99 37.74 -2.16
C GLY A 65 -7.54 37.89 -0.72
N TYR A 66 -7.52 36.79 0.04
CA TYR A 66 -7.07 36.77 1.44
C TYR A 66 -5.65 37.30 1.60
N ALA A 67 -4.73 36.87 0.74
CA ALA A 67 -3.35 37.37 0.74
C ALA A 67 -3.28 38.88 0.44
N SER A 68 -4.09 39.37 -0.50
CA SER A 68 -4.19 40.80 -0.81
C SER A 68 -4.72 41.60 0.40
N GLY A 69 -5.82 41.16 1.00
CA GLY A 69 -6.43 41.83 2.15
C GLY A 69 -5.51 41.86 3.37
N ALA A 70 -4.84 40.76 3.69
CA ALA A 70 -3.86 40.73 4.78
C ALA A 70 -2.71 41.72 4.53
N LYS A 71 -2.27 41.85 3.27
CA LYS A 71 -1.20 42.77 2.90
C LYS A 71 -1.60 44.25 2.99
N ASP A 72 -2.86 44.56 2.76
CA ASP A 72 -3.42 45.90 2.91
C ASP A 72 -3.73 46.25 4.37
N ALA A 73 -4.04 45.25 5.20
CA ALA A 73 -4.16 45.46 6.64
C ALA A 73 -2.83 45.88 7.28
N ASP A 74 -1.72 45.26 6.86
CA ASP A 74 -0.36 45.69 7.23
C ASP A 74 -0.12 47.17 6.86
N LEU A 75 -0.56 47.57 5.67
CA LEU A 75 -0.42 48.94 5.20
C LEU A 75 -1.29 49.89 6.04
N ALA A 76 -2.54 49.54 6.30
CA ALA A 76 -3.47 50.34 7.08
C ALA A 76 -2.94 50.59 8.50
N ARG A 77 -2.38 49.57 9.17
CA ARG A 77 -1.74 49.75 10.50
C ARG A 77 -0.59 50.74 10.48
N LYS A 78 0.19 50.80 9.38
CA LYS A 78 1.30 51.75 9.23
C LYS A 78 0.82 53.17 8.95
N LEU A 79 -0.27 53.30 8.20
CA LEU A 79 -0.84 54.60 7.84
C LEU A 79 -1.63 55.23 8.98
N LEU A 80 -2.24 54.41 9.82
CA LEU A 80 -3.12 54.82 10.91
C LEU A 80 -2.65 54.25 12.26
N PRO A 81 -1.45 54.61 12.75
CA PRO A 81 -0.89 54.03 13.97
C PRO A 81 -1.66 54.43 15.25
N GLU A 82 -2.41 55.54 15.22
CA GLU A 82 -3.17 56.06 16.37
C GLU A 82 -4.69 56.10 16.13
N SER A 83 -5.21 55.40 15.12
CA SER A 83 -6.67 55.37 14.86
C SER A 83 -7.42 54.47 15.84
N ASN A 84 -8.73 54.68 15.95
CA ASN A 84 -9.61 53.75 16.65
C ASN A 84 -9.85 52.47 15.79
N ASP A 85 -10.42 51.43 16.40
CA ASP A 85 -10.63 50.12 15.76
C ASP A 85 -11.53 50.20 14.52
N GLU A 86 -12.55 51.08 14.53
CA GLU A 86 -13.50 51.25 13.43
C GLU A 86 -12.86 51.96 12.22
N ASP A 87 -12.10 53.02 12.46
CA ASP A 87 -11.34 53.75 11.43
C ASP A 87 -10.29 52.84 10.77
N LEU A 88 -9.63 52.00 11.59
CA LEU A 88 -8.68 51.02 11.09
C LEU A 88 -9.37 49.97 10.20
N LEU A 89 -10.54 49.46 10.61
CA LEU A 89 -11.34 48.54 9.80
C LEU A 89 -11.81 49.18 8.49
N LEU A 90 -12.30 50.43 8.54
CA LEU A 90 -12.87 51.14 7.40
C LEU A 90 -11.84 51.54 6.34
N MET A 91 -10.54 51.50 6.66
CA MET A 91 -9.49 51.69 5.67
C MET A 91 -9.50 50.57 4.61
N GLY A 92 -9.82 49.32 4.98
CA GLY A 92 -9.92 48.20 4.05
C GLY A 92 -10.94 48.43 2.92
N PRO A 93 -12.21 48.74 3.24
CA PRO A 93 -13.22 49.20 2.28
C PRO A 93 -12.79 50.36 1.38
N ARG A 94 -12.05 51.34 1.92
CA ARG A 94 -11.54 52.48 1.14
C ARG A 94 -10.48 52.05 0.14
N LEU A 95 -9.52 51.22 0.55
CA LEU A 95 -8.50 50.65 -0.33
C LEU A 95 -9.13 49.79 -1.44
N HIS A 96 -10.07 48.93 -1.08
CA HIS A 96 -10.79 48.09 -2.04
C HIS A 96 -11.60 48.92 -3.07
N THR A 97 -12.11 50.09 -2.65
CA THR A 97 -12.75 51.06 -3.56
C THR A 97 -11.72 51.79 -4.42
N LEU A 98 -10.57 52.19 -3.85
CA LEU A 98 -9.46 52.86 -4.54
C LEU A 98 -8.89 51.96 -5.66
N GLU A 99 -8.78 50.67 -5.42
CA GLU A 99 -8.34 49.67 -6.40
C GLU A 99 -9.35 49.42 -7.52
N GLY A 100 -10.54 50.02 -7.44
CA GLY A 100 -11.60 49.85 -8.44
C GLY A 100 -12.27 48.48 -8.40
N VAL A 101 -12.13 47.75 -7.28
CA VAL A 101 -12.66 46.39 -7.14
C VAL A 101 -14.17 46.39 -6.84
N VAL A 102 -14.61 47.26 -5.94
CA VAL A 102 -16.01 47.39 -5.48
C VAL A 102 -16.23 48.69 -4.70
N HIS A 103 -17.43 49.25 -4.76
CA HIS A 103 -17.85 50.32 -3.86
C HIS A 103 -18.51 49.74 -2.60
N VAL A 104 -17.93 50.00 -1.43
CA VAL A 104 -18.36 49.40 -0.17
C VAL A 104 -19.11 50.40 0.71
N LYS A 105 -20.29 50.02 1.20
CA LYS A 105 -21.05 50.80 2.19
C LYS A 105 -21.24 50.00 3.48
N PRO A 106 -20.78 50.48 4.64
CA PRO A 106 -21.06 49.83 5.90
C PRO A 106 -22.54 49.94 6.25
N ILE A 107 -23.15 48.83 6.68
CA ILE A 107 -24.52 48.79 7.20
C ILE A 107 -24.47 48.76 8.72
N LYS A 108 -23.66 47.85 9.27
CA LYS A 108 -23.48 47.68 10.71
C LYS A 108 -22.07 47.20 11.00
N ILE A 109 -21.42 47.83 11.97
CA ILE A 109 -20.09 47.45 12.44
C ILE A 109 -20.14 47.38 13.96
N ASP A 110 -19.58 46.32 14.51
CA ASP A 110 -19.33 46.14 15.93
C ASP A 110 -17.96 45.45 16.06
N ILE A 111 -16.97 46.19 16.54
CA ILE A 111 -15.57 45.76 16.56
C ILE A 111 -14.93 46.13 17.90
N ASP A 112 -14.28 45.16 18.51
CA ASP A 112 -13.36 45.36 19.63
C ASP A 112 -12.17 44.42 19.44
N ILE A 113 -11.04 44.97 19.00
CA ILE A 113 -9.82 44.21 18.70
C ILE A 113 -9.26 43.58 19.98
N ARG A 114 -9.36 44.27 21.12
CA ARG A 114 -8.83 43.79 22.41
C ARG A 114 -9.63 42.61 22.94
N GLN A 115 -10.95 42.65 22.82
CA GLN A 115 -11.85 41.57 23.22
C GLN A 115 -11.99 40.47 22.16
N ARG A 116 -11.42 40.67 20.96
CA ARG A 116 -11.55 39.76 19.81
C ARG A 116 -13.02 39.51 19.42
N HIS A 117 -13.85 40.53 19.60
CA HIS A 117 -15.25 40.56 19.21
C HIS A 117 -15.39 41.24 17.85
N PHE A 118 -16.15 40.64 16.95
CA PHE A 118 -16.34 41.19 15.62
C PHE A 118 -17.68 40.80 15.01
N TYR A 119 -18.44 41.80 14.56
CA TYR A 119 -19.53 41.66 13.61
C TYR A 119 -19.44 42.78 12.58
N GLY A 120 -19.47 42.43 11.31
CA GLY A 120 -19.43 43.40 10.22
C GLY A 120 -20.45 43.06 9.16
N GLU A 121 -21.22 44.05 8.72
CA GLU A 121 -22.20 43.92 7.66
C GLU A 121 -22.05 45.06 6.67
N PHE A 122 -21.87 44.71 5.40
CA PHE A 122 -21.55 45.67 4.35
C PHE A 122 -22.36 45.38 3.08
N LEU A 123 -22.71 46.45 2.38
CA LEU A 123 -23.25 46.42 1.03
C LEU A 123 -22.12 46.65 0.03
N TRP A 124 -22.13 45.87 -1.03
CA TRP A 124 -21.23 45.96 -2.16
C TRP A 124 -22.00 46.38 -3.42
N GLU A 125 -21.59 47.50 -3.98
CA GLU A 125 -22.11 48.05 -5.23
C GLU A 125 -21.01 47.99 -6.30
N ASN A 126 -21.40 47.73 -7.54
CA ASN A 126 -20.49 47.69 -8.69
C ASN A 126 -19.31 46.71 -8.50
N SER A 127 -19.56 45.53 -7.91
CA SER A 127 -18.56 44.45 -7.87
C SER A 127 -18.11 44.10 -9.28
N HIS A 128 -16.81 44.23 -9.55
CA HIS A 128 -16.27 43.81 -10.84
C HIS A 128 -16.41 42.29 -11.03
N GLU A 129 -16.28 41.50 -9.95
CA GLU A 129 -16.39 40.03 -10.04
C GLU A 129 -17.80 39.59 -10.43
N ALA A 130 -18.83 40.12 -9.76
CA ALA A 130 -20.22 39.81 -10.10
C ALA A 130 -20.57 40.26 -11.52
N SER A 131 -20.10 41.44 -11.91
CA SER A 131 -20.35 42.00 -13.24
C SER A 131 -19.70 41.16 -14.35
N GLU A 132 -18.44 40.77 -14.18
CA GLU A 132 -17.73 39.94 -15.17
C GLU A 132 -18.25 38.50 -15.18
N HIS A 133 -18.60 37.94 -14.01
CA HIS A 133 -19.19 36.60 -13.94
C HIS A 133 -20.52 36.54 -14.69
N LEU A 134 -21.42 37.52 -14.48
CA LEU A 134 -22.69 37.61 -15.22
C LEU A 134 -22.49 37.67 -16.73
N LYS A 135 -21.48 38.41 -17.22
CA LYS A 135 -21.18 38.50 -18.66
C LYS A 135 -20.72 37.17 -19.24
N LEU A 136 -19.96 36.38 -18.48
CA LEU A 136 -19.33 35.14 -18.95
C LEU A 136 -20.23 33.90 -18.78
N PHE A 137 -20.98 33.83 -17.68
CA PHE A 137 -21.70 32.62 -17.27
C PHE A 137 -23.22 32.84 -17.12
N GLY A 138 -23.69 34.09 -17.12
CA GLY A 138 -25.08 34.40 -16.80
C GLY A 138 -25.36 34.33 -15.30
N ILE A 139 -26.64 34.19 -14.94
CA ILE A 139 -27.08 34.11 -13.53
C ILE A 139 -26.59 32.80 -12.92
N HIS A 140 -25.98 32.88 -11.74
CA HIS A 140 -25.44 31.75 -11.00
C HIS A 140 -26.27 31.49 -9.72
N PRO A 141 -26.50 30.23 -9.30
CA PRO A 141 -27.31 29.95 -8.10
C PRO A 141 -26.63 30.37 -6.79
N GLU A 142 -25.31 30.51 -6.79
CA GLU A 142 -24.49 30.84 -5.62
C GLU A 142 -23.76 32.18 -5.78
N PRO A 143 -23.38 32.83 -4.66
CA PRO A 143 -22.54 34.04 -4.68
C PRO A 143 -21.17 33.82 -5.33
N VAL A 144 -20.66 34.84 -6.04
CA VAL A 144 -19.50 34.70 -6.94
C VAL A 144 -18.34 35.64 -6.65
N CYS A 145 -18.47 36.56 -5.68
CA CYS A 145 -17.46 37.57 -5.36
C CYS A 145 -16.33 36.98 -4.47
N TRP A 146 -15.69 35.91 -4.94
CA TRP A 146 -14.80 35.08 -4.14
C TRP A 146 -13.50 35.75 -3.75
N THR A 147 -12.89 36.52 -4.65
CA THR A 147 -11.63 37.24 -4.36
C THR A 147 -11.91 38.37 -3.36
N GLN A 148 -13.01 39.09 -3.56
CA GLN A 148 -13.47 40.14 -2.66
C GLN A 148 -13.82 39.62 -1.26
N ILE A 149 -14.47 38.45 -1.14
CA ILE A 149 -14.75 37.80 0.15
C ILE A 149 -13.44 37.37 0.83
N GLY A 150 -12.52 36.82 0.04
CA GLY A 150 -11.15 36.54 0.47
C GLY A 150 -10.48 37.77 1.05
N TYR A 151 -10.49 38.89 0.31
CA TYR A 151 -9.92 40.16 0.72
C TYR A 151 -10.51 40.65 2.04
N ALA A 152 -11.84 40.73 2.16
CA ALA A 152 -12.50 41.16 3.38
C ALA A 152 -12.12 40.28 4.58
N SER A 153 -12.07 38.96 4.39
CA SER A 153 -11.68 38.01 5.43
C SER A 153 -10.20 38.13 5.82
N GLY A 154 -9.30 38.29 4.85
CA GLY A 154 -7.87 38.46 5.09
C GLY A 154 -7.54 39.75 5.81
N TYR A 155 -8.11 40.85 5.34
CA TYR A 155 -7.93 42.17 5.92
C TYR A 155 -8.38 42.22 7.39
N THR A 156 -9.62 41.81 7.65
CA THR A 156 -10.17 41.84 9.00
C THR A 156 -9.49 40.81 9.92
N SER A 157 -9.10 39.64 9.41
CA SER A 157 -8.38 38.64 10.21
C SER A 157 -7.03 39.16 10.70
N GLU A 158 -6.29 39.86 9.83
CA GLU A 158 -4.99 40.43 10.15
C GLU A 158 -5.13 41.56 11.18
N ILE A 159 -6.18 42.39 11.08
CA ILE A 159 -6.48 43.43 12.08
C ILE A 159 -6.85 42.83 13.44
N MET A 160 -7.74 41.82 13.44
CA MET A 160 -8.27 41.22 14.67
C MET A 160 -7.28 40.25 15.34
N GLY A 161 -6.27 39.75 14.62
CA GLY A 161 -5.38 38.68 15.11
C GLY A 161 -6.13 37.37 15.37
N ARG A 162 -7.27 37.17 14.71
CA ARG A 162 -8.16 36.00 14.78
C ARG A 162 -8.80 35.81 13.41
N PHE A 163 -9.06 34.56 13.03
CA PHE A 163 -9.69 34.27 11.74
C PHE A 163 -11.16 34.72 11.71
N ILE A 164 -11.42 35.77 10.94
CA ILE A 164 -12.75 36.31 10.63
C ILE A 164 -13.12 35.86 9.22
N ALA A 165 -14.28 35.22 9.09
CA ALA A 165 -14.79 34.78 7.80
C ALA A 165 -16.00 35.62 7.40
N TYR A 166 -15.93 36.18 6.19
CA TYR A 166 -17.06 36.82 5.55
C TYR A 166 -17.81 35.84 4.65
N ARG A 167 -19.13 36.02 4.60
CA ARG A 167 -20.01 35.37 3.63
C ARG A 167 -20.82 36.39 2.87
N GLU A 168 -20.93 36.17 1.57
CA GLU A 168 -21.86 36.90 0.72
C GLU A 168 -23.24 36.24 0.85
N VAL A 169 -24.20 36.96 1.43
CA VAL A 169 -25.57 36.48 1.68
C VAL A 169 -26.53 36.85 0.55
N GLU A 170 -26.24 37.93 -0.16
CA GLU A 170 -26.93 38.39 -1.37
C GLU A 170 -25.87 38.70 -2.41
N CYS A 171 -26.11 38.37 -3.69
CA CYS A 171 -25.13 38.58 -4.76
C CYS A 171 -25.80 39.06 -6.05
N HIS A 172 -25.24 40.10 -6.65
CA HIS A 172 -25.75 40.61 -7.92
C HIS A 172 -25.76 39.56 -9.03
N ALA A 173 -24.76 38.67 -9.07
CA ALA A 173 -24.70 37.58 -10.04
C ALA A 173 -25.74 36.47 -9.83
N LYS A 174 -26.35 36.42 -8.63
CA LYS A 174 -27.47 35.53 -8.32
C LYS A 174 -28.83 36.12 -8.73
N GLY A 175 -28.84 37.38 -9.16
CA GLY A 175 -30.05 38.13 -9.48
C GLY A 175 -30.51 39.07 -8.36
N ASP A 176 -29.76 39.17 -7.25
CA ASP A 176 -30.06 40.15 -6.21
C ASP A 176 -29.73 41.57 -6.70
N LYS A 177 -30.35 42.58 -6.07
CA LYS A 177 -30.16 43.99 -6.46
C LYS A 177 -28.74 44.48 -6.22
N HIS A 178 -28.15 44.04 -5.11
CA HIS A 178 -26.81 44.40 -4.66
C HIS A 178 -26.15 43.18 -4.02
N CYS A 179 -24.84 43.22 -3.86
CA CYS A 179 -24.11 42.24 -3.09
C CYS A 179 -24.14 42.63 -1.60
N ARG A 180 -24.34 41.70 -0.68
CA ARG A 180 -24.34 41.96 0.77
C ARG A 180 -23.51 40.90 1.47
N ILE A 181 -22.63 41.33 2.36
CA ILE A 181 -21.73 40.43 3.10
C ILE A 181 -21.90 40.58 4.61
N ILE A 182 -21.68 39.49 5.32
CA ILE A 182 -21.64 39.44 6.79
C ILE A 182 -20.33 38.76 7.20
N GLY A 183 -19.59 39.38 8.11
CA GLY A 183 -18.37 38.87 8.69
C GLY A 183 -18.50 38.68 10.20
N LYS A 184 -18.03 37.53 10.68
CA LYS A 184 -17.95 37.19 12.10
C LYS A 184 -16.82 36.16 12.33
N PRO A 185 -16.37 35.94 13.56
CA PRO A 185 -15.42 34.87 13.88
C PRO A 185 -15.89 33.53 13.32
N ILE A 186 -14.95 32.75 12.78
CA ILE A 186 -15.30 31.50 12.09
C ILE A 186 -16.05 30.50 12.98
N GLU A 187 -15.76 30.51 14.29
CA GLU A 187 -16.39 29.63 15.27
C GLU A 187 -17.89 29.93 15.48
N GLU A 188 -18.37 31.09 15.04
CA GLU A 188 -19.77 31.50 15.15
C GLU A 188 -20.59 31.10 13.90
N TRP A 189 -19.97 30.53 12.87
CA TRP A 189 -20.67 29.92 11.73
C TRP A 189 -20.98 28.45 12.02
N GLU A 190 -22.18 27.99 11.64
CA GLU A 190 -22.66 26.62 11.90
C GLU A 190 -21.83 25.55 11.15
N ASP A 191 -21.33 25.91 9.97
CA ASP A 191 -20.59 25.10 9.00
C ASP A 191 -19.13 25.57 8.86
N ALA A 192 -18.53 25.97 9.99
CA ALA A 192 -17.18 26.53 10.07
C ALA A 192 -16.11 25.70 9.32
N ASP A 193 -16.19 24.37 9.37
CA ASP A 193 -15.20 23.50 8.74
C ASP A 193 -15.31 23.46 7.21
N GLU A 194 -16.50 23.63 6.65
CA GLU A 194 -16.69 23.71 5.19
C GLU A 194 -16.16 25.04 4.67
N GLU A 195 -16.47 26.14 5.35
CA GLU A 195 -15.96 27.47 5.01
C GLU A 195 -14.42 27.50 5.04
N ARG A 196 -13.81 26.91 6.07
CA ARG A 196 -12.34 26.82 6.20
C ARG A 196 -11.67 26.11 5.04
N ARG A 197 -12.35 25.20 4.32
CA ARG A 197 -11.74 24.46 3.19
C ARG A 197 -11.28 25.41 2.09
N HIS A 198 -12.04 26.46 1.79
CA HIS A 198 -11.69 27.41 0.74
C HIS A 198 -10.39 28.17 1.03
N TYR A 199 -10.03 28.32 2.31
CA TYR A 199 -8.83 29.04 2.75
C TYR A 199 -7.59 28.13 2.89
N ARG A 200 -7.71 26.81 2.67
CA ARG A 200 -6.58 25.87 2.71
C ARG A 200 -6.13 25.46 1.31
N PRO A 201 -4.81 25.37 1.03
CA PRO A 201 -4.31 24.81 -0.22
C PRO A 201 -4.74 23.33 -0.38
N ASP A 202 -5.16 22.94 -1.59
CA ASP A 202 -5.46 21.55 -1.96
C ASP A 202 -4.28 21.01 -2.81
N PRO A 203 -3.51 20.01 -2.34
CA PRO A 203 -2.35 19.47 -3.06
C PRO A 203 -2.77 18.52 -4.20
N MET A 204 -3.47 19.05 -5.21
CA MET A 204 -4.03 18.25 -6.30
C MET A 204 -2.99 17.47 -7.11
N ALA A 205 -1.80 18.03 -7.30
CA ALA A 205 -0.73 17.35 -8.04
C ALA A 205 -0.31 16.05 -7.34
N GLU A 206 -0.21 16.07 -6.01
CA GLU A 206 0.13 14.88 -5.21
C GLU A 206 -0.99 13.84 -5.25
N GLN A 207 -2.26 14.27 -5.17
CA GLN A 207 -3.41 13.36 -5.28
C GLN A 207 -3.50 12.72 -6.68
N LEU A 208 -3.24 13.48 -7.74
CA LEU A 208 -3.24 12.96 -9.12
C LEU A 208 -2.12 11.96 -9.33
N LEU A 209 -0.91 12.23 -8.83
CA LEU A 209 0.20 11.28 -8.88
C LEU A 209 -0.12 10.01 -8.09
N ALA A 210 -0.66 10.14 -6.88
CA ALA A 210 -1.05 8.98 -6.06
C ALA A 210 -2.13 8.12 -6.74
N LEU A 211 -3.14 8.75 -7.37
CA LEU A 211 -4.16 8.04 -8.14
C LEU A 211 -3.61 7.40 -9.42
N GLN A 212 -2.66 8.05 -10.09
CA GLN A 212 -1.99 7.47 -11.26
C GLN A 212 -1.16 6.24 -10.87
N ASP A 213 -0.43 6.32 -9.76
CA ASP A 213 0.32 5.19 -9.20
C ASP A 213 -0.65 4.06 -8.81
N GLU A 214 -1.74 4.36 -8.12
CA GLU A 214 -2.75 3.36 -7.74
C GLU A 214 -3.38 2.69 -8.98
N VAL A 215 -3.73 3.46 -10.01
CA VAL A 215 -4.26 2.91 -11.27
C VAL A 215 -3.22 2.10 -12.03
N SER A 216 -1.96 2.53 -12.06
CA SER A 216 -0.85 1.75 -12.64
C SER A 216 -0.73 0.42 -11.91
N HIS A 217 -0.66 0.44 -10.58
CA HIS A 217 -0.54 -0.75 -9.75
C HIS A 217 -1.74 -1.68 -9.89
N LEU A 218 -2.97 -1.16 -9.95
CA LEU A 218 -4.16 -1.96 -10.18
C LEU A 218 -4.16 -2.58 -11.58
N ARG A 219 -3.71 -1.85 -12.61
CA ARG A 219 -3.56 -2.39 -13.97
C ARG A 219 -2.48 -3.46 -14.03
N ASP A 220 -1.35 -3.24 -13.39
CA ASP A 220 -0.25 -4.22 -13.27
C ASP A 220 -0.73 -5.47 -12.53
N SER A 221 -1.57 -5.32 -11.50
CA SER A 221 -2.18 -6.46 -10.78
C SER A 221 -3.23 -7.23 -11.60
N LEU A 222 -3.81 -6.61 -12.63
CA LEU A 222 -4.76 -7.23 -13.55
C LEU A 222 -4.07 -7.84 -14.78
N GLN A 223 -2.86 -7.38 -15.12
CA GLN A 223 -1.99 -7.90 -16.18
C GLN A 223 -0.93 -8.87 -15.64
N GLU A 224 -1.31 -9.80 -14.76
CA GLU A 224 -0.51 -11.02 -14.54
C GLU A 224 -0.59 -11.95 -15.79
N GLU A 225 -0.13 -11.47 -16.94
CA GLU A 225 0.42 -12.32 -18.00
C GLU A 225 1.86 -12.64 -17.60
N THR A 226 1.98 -13.61 -16.69
CA THR A 226 3.25 -14.08 -16.13
C THR A 226 4.15 -14.64 -17.23
N GLY A 227 5.18 -13.88 -17.60
CA GLY A 227 6.27 -14.34 -18.45
C GLY A 227 7.39 -14.98 -17.64
N ILE A 228 8.38 -15.60 -18.29
CA ILE A 228 9.64 -16.00 -17.62
C ILE A 228 10.34 -14.82 -16.91
N GLY A 229 10.11 -13.59 -17.38
CA GLY A 229 10.62 -12.37 -16.74
C GLY A 229 10.11 -12.13 -15.31
N ASP A 230 8.98 -12.74 -14.93
CA ASP A 230 8.41 -12.60 -13.59
C ASP A 230 8.89 -13.67 -12.61
N MET A 231 9.59 -14.71 -13.09
CA MET A 231 10.19 -15.70 -12.19
C MET A 231 11.53 -15.17 -11.67
N VAL A 232 11.59 -14.96 -10.36
CA VAL A 232 12.76 -14.40 -9.67
C VAL A 232 13.60 -15.54 -9.08
N GLY A 233 14.88 -15.62 -9.47
CA GLY A 233 15.84 -16.57 -8.92
C GLY A 233 17.24 -16.45 -9.54
N SER A 234 18.27 -16.62 -8.73
CA SER A 234 19.68 -16.55 -9.08
C SER A 234 20.43 -17.89 -8.89
N SER A 235 19.85 -18.83 -8.14
CA SER A 235 20.43 -20.13 -7.81
C SER A 235 20.64 -21.01 -9.05
N GLN A 236 21.68 -21.86 -9.01
CA GLN A 236 22.00 -22.73 -10.14
C GLN A 236 20.88 -23.74 -10.41
N ALA A 237 20.30 -24.35 -9.37
CA ALA A 237 19.22 -25.31 -9.51
C ALA A 237 17.96 -24.70 -10.16
N PHE A 238 17.65 -23.44 -9.84
CA PHE A 238 16.57 -22.70 -10.50
C PHE A 238 16.90 -22.44 -11.97
N LYS A 239 18.12 -21.98 -12.27
CA LYS A 239 18.58 -21.75 -13.65
C LYS A 239 18.52 -23.01 -14.50
N ASP A 240 18.93 -24.15 -13.96
CA ASP A 240 18.89 -25.45 -14.65
C ASP A 240 17.46 -25.84 -15.02
N ALA A 241 16.50 -25.65 -14.10
CA ALA A 241 15.09 -25.88 -14.37
C ALA A 241 14.54 -24.92 -15.45
N CYS A 242 14.90 -23.63 -15.40
CA CYS A 242 14.53 -22.67 -16.44
C CYS A 242 15.13 -23.03 -17.81
N ASP A 243 16.37 -23.52 -17.86
CA ASP A 243 17.02 -23.94 -19.09
C ASP A 243 16.37 -25.19 -19.69
N MET A 244 15.90 -26.13 -18.87
CA MET A 244 15.07 -27.24 -19.33
C MET A 244 13.75 -26.75 -19.95
N LEU A 245 13.08 -25.77 -19.32
CA LEU A 245 11.87 -25.17 -19.89
C LEU A 245 12.15 -24.51 -21.25
N ARG A 246 13.24 -23.74 -21.37
CA ARG A 246 13.63 -23.10 -22.64
C ARG A 246 13.85 -24.12 -23.76
N LYS A 247 14.51 -25.24 -23.45
CA LYS A 247 14.77 -26.31 -24.45
C LYS A 247 13.50 -26.98 -24.97
N VAL A 248 12.46 -27.10 -24.15
CA VAL A 248 11.19 -27.76 -24.52
C VAL A 248 10.12 -26.77 -25.01
N ALA A 249 10.37 -25.46 -24.95
CA ALA A 249 9.39 -24.43 -25.26
C ALA A 249 8.80 -24.51 -26.67
N GLU A 250 9.65 -24.73 -27.69
CA GLU A 250 9.27 -24.85 -29.10
C GLU A 250 8.56 -26.18 -29.43
N SER A 251 8.59 -27.15 -28.52
CA SER A 251 8.01 -28.48 -28.70
C SER A 251 6.57 -28.56 -28.21
N HIS A 252 5.76 -29.40 -28.85
CA HIS A 252 4.39 -29.75 -28.40
C HIS A 252 4.37 -30.92 -27.39
N VAL A 253 5.53 -31.40 -26.95
CA VAL A 253 5.65 -32.52 -26.02
C VAL A 253 5.03 -32.16 -24.66
N THR A 254 4.38 -33.15 -24.04
CA THR A 254 3.88 -33.07 -22.67
C THR A 254 5.03 -32.89 -21.68
N VAL A 255 4.93 -31.88 -20.83
CA VAL A 255 5.92 -31.60 -19.78
C VAL A 255 5.34 -32.00 -18.42
N LEU A 256 6.13 -32.74 -17.64
CA LEU A 256 5.77 -33.15 -16.28
C LEU A 256 6.63 -32.38 -15.27
N LEU A 257 6.01 -31.48 -14.52
CA LEU A 257 6.64 -30.72 -13.44
C LEU A 257 6.58 -31.52 -12.13
N LEU A 258 7.75 -31.92 -11.64
CA LEU A 258 7.93 -32.66 -10.40
C LEU A 258 8.44 -31.72 -9.32
N GLY A 259 7.81 -31.73 -8.14
CA GLY A 259 8.30 -30.94 -7.02
C GLY A 259 7.29 -30.85 -5.88
N GLU A 260 7.79 -30.46 -4.72
CA GLU A 260 6.98 -30.34 -3.51
C GLU A 260 5.81 -29.34 -3.65
N THR A 261 4.86 -29.40 -2.73
CA THR A 261 3.80 -28.41 -2.66
C THR A 261 4.39 -27.03 -2.34
N GLY A 262 3.91 -26.00 -3.05
CA GLY A 262 4.33 -24.62 -2.79
C GLY A 262 5.63 -24.16 -3.46
N VAL A 263 6.30 -24.97 -4.30
CA VAL A 263 7.52 -24.55 -5.04
C VAL A 263 7.26 -23.60 -6.21
N GLY A 264 5.99 -23.37 -6.58
CA GLY A 264 5.60 -22.51 -7.69
C GLY A 264 5.38 -23.22 -9.02
N LYS A 265 4.94 -24.50 -9.04
CA LYS A 265 4.72 -25.29 -10.27
C LYS A 265 3.86 -24.57 -11.32
N GLU A 266 2.82 -23.85 -10.90
CA GLU A 266 1.98 -23.05 -11.81
C GLU A 266 2.76 -21.93 -12.51
N MET A 267 3.66 -21.24 -11.80
CA MET A 267 4.51 -20.20 -12.40
C MET A 267 5.42 -20.78 -13.48
N PHE A 268 6.00 -21.96 -13.25
CA PHE A 268 6.80 -22.66 -14.25
C PHE A 268 5.98 -23.08 -15.48
N ALA A 269 4.71 -23.50 -15.28
CA ALA A 269 3.82 -23.84 -16.38
C ALA A 269 3.43 -22.62 -17.22
N ARG A 270 3.13 -21.49 -16.57
CA ARG A 270 2.83 -20.23 -17.24
C ARG A 270 4.04 -19.66 -17.97
N ALA A 271 5.20 -19.70 -17.33
CA ALA A 271 6.49 -19.40 -17.93
C ALA A 271 6.71 -20.19 -19.22
N LEU A 272 6.55 -21.52 -19.19
CA LEU A 272 6.70 -22.36 -20.36
C LEU A 272 5.72 -21.97 -21.49
N HIS A 273 4.47 -21.66 -21.15
CA HIS A 273 3.48 -21.19 -22.12
C HIS A 273 3.90 -19.86 -22.76
N SER A 274 4.37 -18.90 -21.96
CA SER A 274 4.77 -17.55 -22.40
C SER A 274 5.94 -17.54 -23.39
N ILE A 275 6.81 -18.56 -23.36
CA ILE A 275 7.94 -18.68 -24.31
C ILE A 275 7.69 -19.71 -25.41
N SER A 276 6.47 -20.24 -25.50
CA SER A 276 6.10 -21.20 -26.53
C SER A 276 5.52 -20.51 -27.77
N PRO A 277 5.46 -21.19 -28.92
CA PRO A 277 4.75 -20.68 -30.10
C PRO A 277 3.25 -20.39 -29.86
N GLN A 278 2.70 -20.86 -28.74
CA GLN A 278 1.32 -20.71 -28.34
C GLN A 278 1.10 -19.59 -27.31
N GLU A 279 2.07 -18.68 -27.10
CA GLU A 279 2.02 -17.59 -26.10
C GLU A 279 0.74 -16.73 -26.17
N LYS A 280 0.17 -16.56 -27.37
CA LYS A 280 -1.03 -15.73 -27.61
C LYS A 280 -2.34 -16.52 -27.49
N ASN A 281 -2.26 -17.83 -27.29
CA ASN A 281 -3.39 -18.73 -27.23
C ASN A 281 -3.81 -18.96 -25.77
N PRO A 282 -5.00 -19.53 -25.51
CA PRO A 282 -5.48 -19.70 -24.15
C PRO A 282 -4.57 -20.56 -23.27
N PHE A 283 -4.21 -20.06 -22.09
CA PHE A 283 -3.67 -20.87 -21.00
C PHE A 283 -4.77 -21.18 -19.98
N VAL A 284 -5.06 -22.45 -19.77
CA VAL A 284 -6.07 -22.90 -18.81
C VAL A 284 -5.39 -23.69 -17.70
N ALA A 285 -5.43 -23.20 -16.46
CA ALA A 285 -4.97 -23.93 -15.29
C ALA A 285 -6.13 -24.57 -14.55
N ILE A 286 -5.92 -25.79 -14.03
CA ILE A 286 -6.85 -26.51 -13.18
C ILE A 286 -6.07 -27.26 -12.10
N ASN A 287 -6.50 -27.14 -10.85
CA ASN A 287 -5.97 -27.94 -9.75
C ASN A 287 -6.95 -29.08 -9.46
N CYS A 288 -6.49 -30.32 -9.66
CA CYS A 288 -7.31 -31.52 -9.54
C CYS A 288 -7.78 -31.80 -8.11
N THR A 289 -7.05 -31.35 -7.09
CA THR A 289 -7.44 -31.54 -5.67
C THR A 289 -8.60 -30.65 -5.24
N THR A 290 -8.81 -29.53 -5.91
CA THR A 290 -9.84 -28.53 -5.53
C THR A 290 -11.24 -28.90 -6.01
N ILE A 291 -11.35 -29.88 -6.91
CA ILE A 291 -12.61 -30.30 -7.53
C ILE A 291 -13.01 -31.65 -6.95
N PRO A 292 -14.25 -31.81 -6.47
CA PRO A 292 -14.74 -33.11 -6.03
C PRO A 292 -14.56 -34.17 -7.11
N GLU A 293 -14.17 -35.38 -6.72
CA GLU A 293 -13.90 -36.49 -7.65
C GLU A 293 -15.06 -36.75 -8.63
N GLU A 294 -16.30 -36.58 -8.18
CA GLU A 294 -17.50 -36.75 -9.00
C GLU A 294 -17.64 -35.70 -10.13
N LEU A 295 -17.02 -34.53 -9.97
CA LEU A 295 -17.12 -33.40 -10.90
C LEU A 295 -15.85 -33.20 -11.75
N ILE A 296 -14.75 -33.89 -11.44
CA ILE A 296 -13.49 -33.74 -12.16
C ILE A 296 -13.65 -34.06 -13.65
N GLU A 297 -14.43 -35.10 -13.98
CA GLU A 297 -14.66 -35.51 -15.36
C GLU A 297 -15.47 -34.49 -16.15
N SER A 298 -16.53 -33.93 -15.54
CA SER A 298 -17.39 -32.96 -16.21
C SER A 298 -16.71 -31.60 -16.36
N GLU A 299 -15.84 -31.20 -15.44
CA GLU A 299 -15.02 -30.00 -15.59
C GLU A 299 -13.94 -30.18 -16.67
N LEU A 300 -13.20 -31.29 -16.69
CA LEU A 300 -12.12 -31.52 -17.66
C LEU A 300 -12.65 -31.72 -19.08
N PHE A 301 -13.62 -32.62 -19.26
CA PHE A 301 -14.07 -33.10 -20.57
C PHE A 301 -15.40 -32.50 -21.02
N GLY A 302 -16.12 -31.82 -20.13
CA GLY A 302 -17.42 -31.24 -20.40
C GLY A 302 -18.58 -32.20 -20.11
N VAL A 303 -19.79 -31.66 -20.09
CA VAL A 303 -21.02 -32.40 -19.81
C VAL A 303 -22.08 -32.07 -20.84
N GLU A 304 -22.81 -33.08 -21.29
CA GLU A 304 -23.96 -32.91 -22.17
C GLU A 304 -25.26 -32.92 -21.36
N LYS A 305 -26.27 -32.17 -21.81
CA LYS A 305 -27.57 -32.09 -21.13
C LYS A 305 -28.15 -33.49 -20.90
N GLY A 306 -28.52 -33.79 -19.66
CA GLY A 306 -29.10 -35.07 -19.29
C GLY A 306 -28.11 -36.17 -18.89
N ALA A 307 -26.81 -35.87 -18.79
CA ALA A 307 -25.80 -36.84 -18.37
C ALA A 307 -25.95 -37.35 -16.92
N TYR A 308 -26.47 -36.53 -16.00
CA TYR A 308 -26.81 -36.91 -14.62
C TYR A 308 -27.89 -35.98 -14.03
N THR A 309 -28.43 -36.34 -12.85
CA THR A 309 -29.43 -35.53 -12.12
C THR A 309 -28.83 -34.18 -11.71
N GLY A 310 -29.11 -33.13 -12.47
CA GLY A 310 -28.57 -31.77 -12.27
C GLY A 310 -27.98 -31.13 -13.54
N ALA A 311 -27.70 -31.90 -14.60
CA ALA A 311 -27.19 -31.39 -15.87
C ALA A 311 -28.29 -30.75 -16.75
N LEU A 312 -28.79 -29.58 -16.32
CA LEU A 312 -29.85 -28.82 -17.02
C LEU A 312 -29.40 -28.22 -18.36
N GLN A 313 -28.11 -27.94 -18.50
CA GLN A 313 -27.48 -27.35 -19.69
C GLN A 313 -26.15 -28.04 -20.02
N SER A 314 -25.82 -28.14 -21.31
CA SER A 314 -24.53 -28.64 -21.77
C SER A 314 -23.43 -27.59 -21.53
N ARG A 315 -22.26 -28.02 -21.05
CA ARG A 315 -21.12 -27.13 -20.74
C ARG A 315 -19.82 -27.68 -21.33
N PRO A 316 -19.01 -26.85 -22.03
CA PRO A 316 -17.72 -27.27 -22.56
C PRO A 316 -16.71 -27.51 -21.43
N GLY A 317 -15.87 -28.53 -21.61
CA GLY A 317 -14.80 -28.88 -20.68
C GLY A 317 -13.59 -27.94 -20.76
N ARG A 318 -12.64 -28.09 -19.83
CA ARG A 318 -11.36 -27.36 -19.84
C ARG A 318 -10.51 -27.68 -21.08
N PHE A 319 -10.55 -28.92 -21.58
CA PHE A 319 -9.87 -29.27 -22.84
C PHE A 319 -10.44 -28.51 -24.05
N GLU A 320 -11.76 -28.34 -24.14
CA GLU A 320 -12.38 -27.54 -25.21
C GLU A 320 -11.98 -26.06 -25.10
N ARG A 321 -11.91 -25.53 -23.87
CA ARG A 321 -11.54 -24.14 -23.62
C ARG A 321 -10.06 -23.84 -23.86
N ALA A 322 -9.21 -24.85 -23.74
CA ALA A 322 -7.78 -24.76 -24.00
C ALA A 322 -7.41 -25.07 -25.46
N HIS A 323 -8.39 -25.24 -26.35
CA HIS A 323 -8.15 -25.57 -27.75
C HIS A 323 -7.26 -24.53 -28.45
N GLY A 324 -6.22 -24.99 -29.15
CA GLY A 324 -5.15 -24.19 -29.74
C GLY A 324 -4.12 -23.68 -28.72
N GLY A 325 -4.35 -23.90 -27.43
CA GLY A 325 -3.60 -23.36 -26.30
C GLY A 325 -2.96 -24.44 -25.44
N THR A 326 -2.75 -24.10 -24.17
CA THR A 326 -2.07 -24.95 -23.18
C THR A 326 -2.99 -25.22 -21.99
N LEU A 327 -3.06 -26.48 -21.56
CA LEU A 327 -3.77 -26.90 -20.35
C LEU A 327 -2.75 -27.33 -19.29
N PHE A 328 -2.77 -26.64 -18.14
CA PHE A 328 -1.99 -27.00 -16.97
C PHE A 328 -2.84 -27.80 -15.98
N LEU A 329 -2.40 -29.02 -15.67
CA LEU A 329 -3.02 -29.94 -14.71
C LEU A 329 -2.16 -30.01 -13.44
N ASP A 330 -2.57 -29.33 -12.38
CA ASP A 330 -1.89 -29.41 -11.08
C ASP A 330 -2.44 -30.57 -10.25
N GLU A 331 -1.51 -31.26 -9.57
CA GLU A 331 -1.75 -32.49 -8.80
C GLU A 331 -2.45 -33.61 -9.61
N VAL A 332 -1.88 -33.93 -10.78
CA VAL A 332 -2.40 -34.97 -11.69
C VAL A 332 -2.46 -36.38 -11.05
N GLY A 333 -1.69 -36.61 -9.99
CA GLY A 333 -1.67 -37.87 -9.23
C GLY A 333 -2.99 -38.19 -8.52
N ASP A 334 -3.84 -37.18 -8.29
CA ASP A 334 -5.12 -37.33 -7.59
C ASP A 334 -6.32 -37.54 -8.53
N LEU A 335 -6.09 -37.74 -9.84
CA LEU A 335 -7.14 -38.03 -10.79
C LEU A 335 -7.77 -39.41 -10.56
N SER A 336 -9.10 -39.51 -10.68
CA SER A 336 -9.81 -40.79 -10.67
C SER A 336 -9.39 -41.69 -11.85
N MET A 337 -9.50 -43.01 -11.70
CA MET A 337 -9.09 -43.97 -12.74
C MET A 337 -9.82 -43.76 -14.07
N ASN A 338 -11.07 -43.31 -14.03
CA ASN A 338 -11.85 -42.99 -15.22
C ASN A 338 -11.37 -41.70 -15.90
N ALA A 339 -11.06 -40.65 -15.11
CA ALA A 339 -10.48 -39.42 -15.63
C ALA A 339 -9.10 -39.67 -16.25
N GLN A 340 -8.28 -40.54 -15.63
CA GLN A 340 -6.99 -40.98 -16.18
C GLN A 340 -7.15 -41.68 -17.55
N ALA A 341 -8.14 -42.56 -17.71
CA ALA A 341 -8.41 -43.22 -18.99
C ALA A 341 -8.82 -42.24 -20.10
N LYS A 342 -9.66 -41.25 -19.77
CA LYS A 342 -10.05 -40.20 -20.73
C LYS A 342 -8.87 -39.28 -21.07
N LEU A 343 -8.08 -38.89 -20.08
CA LEU A 343 -6.86 -38.08 -20.28
C LEU A 343 -5.88 -38.78 -21.22
N LEU A 344 -5.67 -40.09 -21.05
CA LEU A 344 -4.84 -40.89 -21.94
C LEU A 344 -5.32 -40.81 -23.39
N ARG A 345 -6.64 -40.90 -23.61
CA ARG A 345 -7.24 -40.79 -24.96
C ARG A 345 -6.98 -39.43 -25.58
N VAL A 346 -7.09 -38.34 -24.81
CA VAL A 346 -6.75 -36.99 -25.31
C VAL A 346 -5.28 -36.90 -25.71
N LEU A 347 -4.37 -37.41 -24.88
CA LEU A 347 -2.94 -37.35 -25.14
C LEU A 347 -2.49 -38.23 -26.32
N GLN A 348 -3.23 -39.29 -26.64
CA GLN A 348 -2.89 -40.22 -27.72
C GLN A 348 -3.58 -39.88 -29.05
N GLU A 349 -4.87 -39.56 -29.00
CA GLU A 349 -5.72 -39.40 -30.20
C GLU A 349 -6.06 -37.93 -30.48
N GLY A 350 -5.88 -37.03 -29.52
CA GLY A 350 -6.34 -35.64 -29.63
C GLY A 350 -7.86 -35.53 -29.64
N GLU A 351 -8.57 -36.48 -29.02
CA GLU A 351 -10.02 -36.58 -29.03
C GLU A 351 -10.61 -36.57 -27.62
N ILE A 352 -11.75 -35.91 -27.47
CA ILE A 352 -12.54 -35.90 -26.23
C ILE A 352 -14.00 -36.30 -26.50
N GLU A 353 -14.62 -36.87 -25.47
CA GLU A 353 -16.06 -37.14 -25.39
C GLU A 353 -16.59 -36.51 -24.11
N ARG A 354 -17.69 -35.76 -24.21
CA ARG A 354 -18.34 -35.18 -23.03
C ARG A 354 -18.99 -36.29 -22.20
N VAL A 355 -19.11 -36.06 -20.90
CA VAL A 355 -19.86 -36.98 -20.03
C VAL A 355 -21.31 -37.05 -20.52
N GLY A 356 -21.78 -38.26 -20.85
CA GLY A 356 -23.13 -38.50 -21.37
C GLY A 356 -23.31 -38.28 -22.87
N ASP A 357 -22.23 -38.00 -23.61
CA ASP A 357 -22.25 -37.83 -25.08
C ASP A 357 -21.43 -38.94 -25.76
N THR A 358 -21.86 -39.36 -26.94
CA THR A 358 -21.12 -40.32 -27.79
C THR A 358 -20.37 -39.65 -28.94
N ARG A 359 -20.52 -38.32 -29.10
CA ARG A 359 -19.84 -37.57 -30.13
C ARG A 359 -18.39 -37.26 -29.74
N THR A 360 -17.46 -37.78 -30.52
CA THR A 360 -16.04 -37.40 -30.44
C THR A 360 -15.80 -35.99 -30.98
N ARG A 361 -14.90 -35.25 -30.33
CA ARG A 361 -14.47 -33.91 -30.72
C ARG A 361 -12.95 -33.86 -30.73
N LYS A 362 -12.36 -33.37 -31.82
CA LYS A 362 -10.92 -33.17 -31.92
C LYS A 362 -10.50 -31.91 -31.19
N VAL A 363 -9.44 -32.02 -30.38
CA VAL A 363 -8.82 -30.91 -29.67
C VAL A 363 -7.30 -30.94 -29.87
N ASP A 364 -6.73 -29.78 -30.14
CA ASP A 364 -5.29 -29.56 -30.15
C ASP A 364 -4.92 -28.76 -28.90
N VAL A 365 -4.29 -29.41 -27.93
CA VAL A 365 -3.97 -28.81 -26.62
C VAL A 365 -2.62 -29.33 -26.16
N ARG A 366 -1.70 -28.41 -25.86
CA ARG A 366 -0.45 -28.75 -25.17
C ARG A 366 -0.74 -29.00 -23.70
N VAL A 367 -0.32 -30.15 -23.18
CA VAL A 367 -0.52 -30.49 -21.76
C VAL A 367 0.75 -30.26 -20.95
N ILE A 368 0.61 -29.55 -19.84
CA ILE A 368 1.63 -29.46 -18.79
C ILE A 368 1.01 -30.08 -17.54
N ALA A 369 1.61 -31.14 -17.00
CA ALA A 369 1.15 -31.79 -15.78
C ALA A 369 2.09 -31.47 -14.63
N ALA A 370 1.57 -31.40 -13.41
CA ALA A 370 2.33 -31.19 -12.19
C ALA A 370 1.88 -32.17 -11.11
N THR A 371 2.81 -32.59 -10.26
CA THR A 371 2.48 -33.37 -9.06
C THR A 371 3.58 -33.29 -8.00
N ASN A 372 3.20 -33.42 -6.73
CA ASN A 372 4.10 -33.65 -5.60
C ASN A 372 4.27 -35.15 -5.24
N VAL A 373 3.48 -36.05 -5.82
CA VAL A 373 3.50 -37.50 -5.51
C VAL A 373 4.47 -38.22 -6.43
N ASP A 374 5.16 -39.23 -5.91
CA ASP A 374 5.89 -40.17 -6.75
C ASP A 374 4.90 -41.01 -7.58
N LEU A 375 4.79 -40.69 -8.86
CA LEU A 375 3.91 -41.41 -9.78
C LEU A 375 4.33 -42.87 -9.99
N GLN A 376 5.61 -43.23 -9.85
CA GLN A 376 6.05 -44.62 -9.98
C GLN A 376 5.52 -45.46 -8.81
N GLU A 377 5.58 -44.93 -7.59
CA GLU A 377 4.97 -45.57 -6.41
C GLU A 377 3.45 -45.65 -6.54
N ALA A 378 2.80 -44.60 -7.06
CA ALA A 378 1.36 -44.60 -7.31
C ALA A 378 0.93 -45.65 -8.34
N VAL A 379 1.76 -45.89 -9.38
CA VAL A 379 1.56 -46.98 -10.34
C VAL A 379 1.73 -48.34 -9.68
N ALA A 380 2.77 -48.54 -8.86
CA ALA A 380 3.00 -49.79 -8.13
C ALA A 380 1.86 -50.11 -7.16
N ALA A 381 1.24 -49.08 -6.56
CA ALA A 381 0.09 -49.19 -5.68
C ALA A 381 -1.26 -49.34 -6.40
N GLY A 382 -1.29 -49.32 -7.74
CA GLY A 382 -2.52 -49.44 -8.53
C GLY A 382 -3.43 -48.21 -8.50
N ARG A 383 -2.94 -47.06 -8.00
CA ARG A 383 -3.67 -45.79 -7.94
C ARG A 383 -3.50 -44.94 -9.21
N PHE A 384 -2.48 -45.24 -10.00
CA PHE A 384 -2.20 -44.54 -11.25
C PHE A 384 -1.93 -45.54 -12.38
N ARG A 385 -2.42 -45.24 -13.59
CA ARG A 385 -2.22 -46.14 -14.74
C ARG A 385 -0.80 -46.02 -15.30
N SER A 386 -0.18 -47.17 -15.58
CA SER A 386 1.16 -47.24 -16.16
C SER A 386 1.23 -46.62 -17.56
N ASP A 387 0.21 -46.83 -18.39
CA ASP A 387 0.14 -46.29 -19.76
C ASP A 387 0.09 -44.75 -19.79
N LEU A 388 -0.68 -44.13 -18.89
CA LEU A 388 -0.73 -42.68 -18.71
C LEU A 388 0.59 -42.13 -18.16
N TYR A 389 1.21 -42.82 -17.19
CA TYR A 389 2.49 -42.41 -16.64
C TYR A 389 3.56 -42.24 -17.73
N TYR A 390 3.70 -43.22 -18.64
CA TYR A 390 4.67 -43.13 -19.74
C TYR A 390 4.35 -42.04 -20.76
N ARG A 391 3.08 -41.62 -20.89
CA ARG A 391 2.67 -40.51 -21.77
C ARG A 391 2.84 -39.13 -21.13
N LEU A 392 2.77 -39.03 -19.81
CA LEU A 392 3.05 -37.79 -19.09
C LEU A 392 4.56 -37.60 -18.87
N ASN A 393 5.28 -38.67 -18.53
CA ASN A 393 6.71 -38.64 -18.22
C ASN A 393 7.61 -38.63 -19.47
N ILE A 394 7.23 -37.88 -20.51
CA ILE A 394 8.05 -37.72 -21.72
C ILE A 394 9.18 -36.71 -21.45
N TYR A 395 8.85 -35.61 -20.77
CA TYR A 395 9.81 -34.57 -20.41
C TYR A 395 9.63 -34.15 -18.94
N PRO A 396 10.26 -34.86 -18.00
CA PRO A 396 10.21 -34.49 -16.58
C PRO A 396 11.11 -33.27 -16.31
N VAL A 397 10.60 -32.30 -15.56
CA VAL A 397 11.34 -31.14 -15.05
C VAL A 397 11.19 -31.12 -13.54
N ILE A 398 12.30 -31.23 -12.83
CA ILE A 398 12.32 -31.22 -11.37
C ILE A 398 12.48 -29.76 -10.92
N ILE A 399 11.55 -29.29 -10.08
CA ILE A 399 11.57 -27.95 -9.50
C ILE A 399 12.13 -28.07 -8.08
N PRO A 400 13.28 -27.46 -7.78
CA PRO A 400 13.93 -27.61 -6.49
C PRO A 400 13.12 -26.93 -5.37
N PRO A 401 13.05 -27.54 -4.18
CA PRO A 401 12.49 -26.90 -3.00
C PRO A 401 13.34 -25.71 -2.57
N LEU A 402 12.75 -24.76 -1.84
CA LEU A 402 13.38 -23.49 -1.46
C LEU A 402 14.68 -23.69 -0.65
N ARG A 403 14.75 -24.75 0.15
CA ARG A 403 15.95 -25.14 0.91
C ARG A 403 17.16 -25.51 0.04
N GLU A 404 16.96 -25.90 -1.22
CA GLU A 404 18.03 -26.21 -2.18
C GLU A 404 18.42 -24.98 -3.04
N ARG A 405 17.68 -23.88 -2.91
CA ARG A 405 17.90 -22.61 -3.62
C ARG A 405 17.86 -21.42 -2.68
N LYS A 406 18.65 -21.48 -1.61
CA LYS A 406 18.69 -20.46 -0.56
C LYS A 406 19.07 -19.07 -1.10
N ASP A 407 19.91 -19.02 -2.13
CA ASP A 407 20.32 -17.76 -2.80
C ASP A 407 19.13 -16.99 -3.42
N ASP A 408 17.97 -17.64 -3.60
CA ASP A 408 16.77 -17.00 -4.13
C ASP A 408 15.91 -16.33 -3.04
N ILE A 409 16.18 -16.61 -1.75
CA ILE A 409 15.32 -16.17 -0.64
C ILE A 409 15.28 -14.64 -0.55
N GLU A 410 16.42 -13.97 -0.60
CA GLU A 410 16.49 -12.50 -0.50
C GLU A 410 15.73 -11.82 -1.64
N LEU A 411 15.94 -12.28 -2.88
CA LEU A 411 15.25 -11.74 -4.05
C LEU A 411 13.72 -11.96 -3.98
N LEU A 412 13.29 -13.12 -3.47
CA LEU A 412 11.87 -13.41 -3.26
C LEU A 412 11.28 -12.52 -2.16
N VAL A 413 12.01 -12.29 -1.07
CA VAL A 413 11.60 -11.40 0.02
C VAL A 413 11.40 -9.99 -0.49
N GLU A 414 12.37 -9.43 -1.22
CA GLU A 414 12.25 -8.09 -1.82
C GLU A 414 11.00 -7.98 -2.69
N ARG A 415 10.78 -8.97 -3.56
CA ARG A 415 9.61 -8.99 -4.45
C ARG A 415 8.29 -9.05 -3.70
N PHE A 416 8.20 -9.86 -2.65
CA PHE A 416 6.99 -9.94 -1.82
C PHE A 416 6.77 -8.68 -1.00
N LEU A 417 7.82 -8.04 -0.49
CA LEU A 417 7.72 -6.75 0.20
C LEU A 417 7.13 -5.69 -0.72
N GLU A 418 7.66 -5.53 -1.94
CA GLU A 418 7.12 -4.60 -2.94
C GLU A 418 5.64 -4.87 -3.23
N LYS A 419 5.30 -6.14 -3.50
CA LYS A 419 3.92 -6.57 -3.77
C LYS A 419 2.96 -6.21 -2.63
N TYR A 420 3.32 -6.52 -1.39
CA TYR A 420 2.40 -6.39 -0.24
C TYR A 420 2.38 -5.00 0.38
N THR A 421 3.47 -4.25 0.32
CA THR A 421 3.48 -2.83 0.70
C THR A 421 2.53 -2.03 -0.18
N ALA A 422 2.58 -2.23 -1.51
CA ALA A 422 1.64 -1.63 -2.45
C ALA A 422 0.20 -2.07 -2.18
N ARG A 423 -0.05 -3.38 -2.06
CA ARG A 423 -1.39 -3.93 -1.84
C ARG A 423 -2.06 -3.42 -0.56
N HIS A 424 -1.30 -3.24 0.51
CA HIS A 424 -1.84 -2.80 1.81
C HIS A 424 -1.71 -1.30 2.05
N GLY A 425 -1.15 -0.52 1.11
CA GLY A 425 -0.92 0.91 1.27
C GLY A 425 0.00 1.25 2.46
N LYS A 426 0.92 0.34 2.80
CA LYS A 426 1.84 0.48 3.93
C LYS A 426 3.25 0.78 3.44
N ARG A 427 3.99 1.57 4.21
CA ARG A 427 5.43 1.78 4.00
C ARG A 427 6.20 0.93 5.00
N VAL A 428 7.07 0.05 4.52
CA VAL A 428 7.95 -0.80 5.33
C VAL A 428 9.39 -0.48 4.93
N SER A 429 10.29 -0.31 5.90
CA SER A 429 11.68 0.09 5.62
C SER A 429 12.59 -1.08 5.23
N GLY A 430 12.08 -2.31 5.25
CA GLY A 430 12.77 -3.53 4.84
C GLY A 430 12.61 -4.66 5.85
N VAL A 431 13.47 -5.67 5.74
CA VAL A 431 13.60 -6.77 6.71
C VAL A 431 14.94 -6.58 7.43
N THR A 432 14.93 -6.76 8.75
CA THR A 432 16.16 -6.64 9.56
C THR A 432 17.14 -7.79 9.27
N GLU A 433 18.44 -7.55 9.42
CA GLU A 433 19.48 -8.57 9.19
C GLU A 433 19.28 -9.87 10.01
N PRO A 434 18.91 -9.84 11.31
CA PRO A 434 18.62 -11.06 12.08
C PRO A 434 17.40 -11.83 11.56
N ALA A 435 16.38 -11.10 11.10
CA ALA A 435 15.21 -11.70 10.48
C ALA A 435 15.56 -12.37 9.15
N LEU A 436 16.36 -11.72 8.31
CA LEU A 436 16.82 -12.27 7.03
C LEU A 436 17.69 -13.54 7.24
N GLN A 437 18.62 -13.51 8.20
CA GLN A 437 19.42 -14.69 8.56
C GLN A 437 18.54 -15.89 8.97
N SER A 438 17.49 -15.63 9.75
CA SER A 438 16.53 -16.67 10.16
C SER A 438 15.76 -17.25 8.97
N LEU A 439 15.49 -16.46 7.93
CA LEU A 439 14.87 -16.95 6.69
C LEU A 439 15.79 -17.91 5.92
N TYR A 440 17.11 -17.68 5.92
CA TYR A 440 18.09 -18.59 5.30
C TYR A 440 18.23 -19.92 6.05
N ASP A 441 18.12 -19.90 7.38
CA ASP A 441 18.31 -21.08 8.22
C ASP A 441 17.06 -21.98 8.30
N TYR A 442 15.90 -21.48 7.88
CA TYR A 442 14.65 -22.22 7.89
C TYR A 442 14.54 -23.23 6.73
N ASN A 443 13.88 -24.37 6.99
CA ASN A 443 13.79 -25.49 6.04
C ASN A 443 12.69 -25.34 4.98
N TRP A 444 11.78 -24.37 5.15
CA TRP A 444 10.70 -24.04 4.19
C TRP A 444 9.84 -25.25 3.75
N PRO A 445 9.17 -25.96 4.67
CA PRO A 445 8.28 -27.08 4.30
C PRO A 445 7.13 -26.68 3.37
N GLY A 446 6.66 -25.43 3.43
CA GLY A 446 5.67 -24.88 2.49
C GLY A 446 6.28 -24.05 1.35
N ASN A 447 7.61 -24.10 1.19
CA ASN A 447 8.36 -23.47 0.09
C ASN A 447 7.99 -21.98 -0.10
N ILE A 448 7.81 -21.54 -1.35
CA ILE A 448 7.51 -20.13 -1.69
C ILE A 448 6.18 -19.69 -1.08
N ARG A 449 5.18 -20.57 -1.04
CA ARG A 449 3.86 -20.23 -0.48
C ARG A 449 3.94 -19.88 1.00
N GLU A 450 4.78 -20.58 1.76
CA GLU A 450 5.01 -20.27 3.17
C GLU A 450 5.77 -18.95 3.33
N LEU A 451 6.82 -18.73 2.53
CA LEU A 451 7.58 -17.48 2.51
C LEU A 451 6.69 -16.28 2.20
N GLU A 452 5.88 -16.36 1.13
CA GLU A 452 4.95 -15.32 0.71
C GLU A 452 3.98 -14.94 1.85
N ASN A 453 3.34 -15.94 2.48
CA ASN A 453 2.42 -15.73 3.60
C ASN A 453 3.12 -15.11 4.82
N MET A 454 4.38 -15.49 5.08
CA MET A 454 5.15 -14.99 6.21
C MET A 454 5.52 -13.51 6.01
N ILE A 455 5.93 -13.12 4.81
CA ILE A 455 6.23 -11.73 4.47
C ILE A 455 4.95 -10.87 4.45
N GLU A 456 3.86 -11.33 3.84
CA GLU A 456 2.55 -10.63 3.87
C GLU A 456 2.12 -10.35 5.32
N ARG A 457 2.23 -11.34 6.20
CA ARG A 457 1.94 -11.19 7.62
C ARG A 457 2.84 -10.14 8.28
N GLY A 458 4.14 -10.17 8.01
CA GLY A 458 5.09 -9.19 8.54
C GLY A 458 4.68 -7.76 8.16
N VAL A 459 4.32 -7.53 6.89
CA VAL A 459 3.83 -6.22 6.41
C VAL A 459 2.55 -5.80 7.15
N ILE A 460 1.64 -6.72 7.44
CA ILE A 460 0.40 -6.43 8.16
C ILE A 460 0.65 -6.08 9.64
N ILE A 461 1.60 -6.73 10.31
CA ILE A 461 1.87 -6.54 11.73
C ILE A 461 2.61 -5.22 12.00
N VAL A 462 3.59 -4.88 11.17
CA VAL A 462 4.53 -3.78 11.41
C VAL A 462 3.87 -2.40 11.24
N SER A 463 4.31 -1.42 12.03
CA SER A 463 3.84 -0.03 11.94
C SER A 463 4.39 0.66 10.69
N ASN A 464 3.71 1.70 10.20
CA ASN A 464 4.18 2.43 9.02
C ASN A 464 5.58 3.04 9.26
N GLY A 465 6.54 2.67 8.41
CA GLY A 465 7.93 3.12 8.43
C GLY A 465 8.90 2.20 9.16
N GLU A 466 8.41 1.20 9.90
CA GLU A 466 9.25 0.25 10.63
C GLU A 466 9.73 -0.91 9.73
N ALA A 467 10.82 -1.56 10.14
CA ALA A 467 11.35 -2.75 9.48
C ALA A 467 10.75 -4.02 10.10
N ILE A 468 10.63 -5.08 9.30
CA ILE A 468 10.14 -6.37 9.76
C ILE A 468 11.25 -7.07 10.56
N ASP A 469 10.94 -7.40 11.81
CA ASP A 469 11.86 -8.07 12.74
C ASP A 469 11.45 -9.54 12.95
N LEU A 470 12.33 -10.32 13.58
CA LEU A 470 12.19 -11.77 13.76
C LEU A 470 10.86 -12.13 14.46
N LYS A 471 10.46 -11.32 15.45
CA LYS A 471 9.20 -11.49 16.19
C LYS A 471 7.94 -11.37 15.30
N ASP A 472 8.03 -10.64 14.20
CA ASP A 472 6.90 -10.35 13.30
C ASP A 472 6.74 -11.49 12.27
N LEU A 473 7.84 -12.12 11.87
CA LEU A 473 7.85 -13.29 10.97
C LEU A 473 7.51 -14.59 11.72
N PHE A 474 8.02 -14.75 12.94
CA PHE A 474 7.88 -15.96 13.76
C PHE A 474 7.20 -15.68 15.12
N PRO A 475 5.92 -15.28 15.13
CA PRO A 475 5.22 -14.94 16.38
C PRO A 475 5.12 -16.13 17.36
N CYS A 476 5.25 -17.37 16.87
CA CYS A 476 5.16 -18.59 17.67
C CYS A 476 6.48 -19.03 18.34
N LEU A 477 7.63 -18.44 18.02
CA LEU A 477 8.91 -18.78 18.68
C LEU A 477 8.91 -18.47 20.19
N ASN A 478 7.97 -17.64 20.66
CA ASN A 478 7.83 -17.29 22.06
C ASN A 478 6.84 -18.18 22.86
N MET A 479 6.22 -19.21 22.25
CA MET A 479 5.13 -19.98 22.90
C MET A 479 5.34 -21.49 23.06
N SER A 480 6.45 -22.07 22.61
CA SER A 480 6.75 -23.50 22.80
C SER A 480 8.19 -23.72 23.24
N LYS A 481 8.37 -24.39 24.40
CA LYS A 481 9.66 -24.96 24.82
C LYS A 481 10.11 -26.15 23.96
N ASP A 482 9.30 -26.55 22.99
CA ASP A 482 9.62 -27.51 21.95
C ASP A 482 9.67 -26.78 20.60
N ALA A 483 10.88 -26.34 20.23
CA ALA A 483 11.14 -25.67 18.96
C ALA A 483 11.03 -26.65 17.78
N PRO A 484 10.46 -26.25 16.62
CA PRO A 484 10.70 -26.96 15.37
C PRO A 484 12.10 -26.61 14.85
N ASN A 485 13.01 -27.57 14.93
CA ASN A 485 14.29 -27.70 14.23
C ASN A 485 14.93 -26.40 13.68
N LEU A 486 15.39 -25.53 14.58
CA LEU A 486 16.59 -24.74 14.35
C LEU A 486 17.77 -25.71 14.55
N MET A 487 18.42 -26.15 13.47
CA MET A 487 19.62 -26.97 13.60
C MET A 487 20.82 -26.08 13.93
N PRO A 488 21.55 -26.35 15.02
CA PRO A 488 22.93 -25.92 15.15
C PRO A 488 23.82 -26.87 14.35
N SER A 489 24.82 -26.30 13.67
CA SER A 489 25.90 -27.02 13.01
C SER A 489 26.77 -27.79 14.01
N ASN A 490 26.36 -29.01 14.34
CA ASN A 490 27.20 -30.19 14.63
C ASN A 490 26.31 -31.32 15.20
N PRO A 491 26.30 -32.53 14.63
CA PRO A 491 25.61 -33.65 15.24
C PRO A 491 26.46 -34.16 16.41
N GLN A 492 26.20 -33.66 17.61
CA GLN A 492 26.50 -34.41 18.83
C GLN A 492 25.17 -34.90 19.40
N GLU A 493 24.95 -36.20 19.24
CA GLU A 493 23.93 -36.94 19.97
C GLU A 493 24.00 -36.59 21.47
N PRO A 494 22.87 -36.52 22.18
CA PRO A 494 22.88 -36.34 23.63
C PRO A 494 23.70 -37.47 24.26
N LEU A 495 24.85 -37.11 24.85
CA LEU A 495 25.70 -38.05 25.56
C LEU A 495 24.86 -38.81 26.60
N PRO A 496 24.84 -40.16 26.56
CA PRO A 496 24.19 -40.95 27.60
C PRO A 496 24.71 -40.50 28.96
N LEU A 497 23.82 -40.41 29.96
CA LEU A 497 24.17 -40.01 31.33
C LEU A 497 25.42 -40.75 31.85
N ASP A 498 25.60 -41.99 31.41
CA ASP A 498 26.73 -42.88 31.71
C ASP A 498 28.08 -42.34 31.20
N SER A 499 28.11 -41.67 30.05
CA SER A 499 29.34 -41.08 29.49
C SER A 499 29.77 -39.82 30.22
N LEU A 500 28.81 -39.05 30.77
CA LEU A 500 29.09 -37.87 31.58
C LEU A 500 29.66 -38.29 32.95
N VAL A 501 29.10 -39.34 33.54
CA VAL A 501 29.58 -39.92 34.79
C VAL A 501 31.00 -40.50 34.61
N ALA A 502 31.28 -41.17 33.50
CA ALA A 502 32.62 -41.66 33.18
C ALA A 502 33.65 -40.53 33.04
N GLN A 503 33.33 -39.43 32.35
CA GLN A 503 34.23 -38.28 32.23
C GLN A 503 34.50 -37.59 33.58
N VAL A 504 33.49 -37.47 34.44
CA VAL A 504 33.66 -36.90 35.78
C VAL A 504 34.53 -37.79 36.68
N LEU A 505 34.39 -39.12 36.56
CA LEU A 505 35.22 -40.08 37.29
C LEU A 505 36.68 -40.09 36.81
N ASP A 506 36.92 -40.02 35.49
CA ASP A 506 38.27 -39.99 34.91
C ASP A 506 39.02 -38.68 35.22
N GLN A 507 38.31 -37.54 35.27
CA GLN A 507 38.94 -36.23 35.53
C GLN A 507 39.15 -35.93 37.01
N SER A 508 38.30 -36.45 37.89
CA SER A 508 38.31 -36.04 39.30
C SER A 508 39.19 -36.92 40.18
N GLY A 509 39.67 -38.07 39.71
CA GLY A 509 40.69 -38.91 40.37
C GLY A 509 40.31 -39.55 41.72
N SER A 510 39.29 -39.05 42.42
CA SER A 510 38.75 -39.62 43.66
C SER A 510 37.29 -39.17 43.88
N MET A 511 36.52 -39.97 44.62
CA MET A 511 35.14 -39.64 44.98
C MET A 511 35.06 -38.36 45.85
N GLU A 512 36.07 -38.10 46.67
CA GLU A 512 36.15 -36.90 47.51
C GLU A 512 36.34 -35.61 46.69
N ALA A 513 37.09 -35.69 45.58
CA ALA A 513 37.28 -34.56 44.67
C ALA A 513 36.00 -34.23 43.88
N VAL A 514 35.25 -35.26 43.43
CA VAL A 514 33.94 -35.07 42.79
C VAL A 514 32.97 -34.41 43.76
N GLU A 515 32.92 -34.90 45.01
CA GLU A 515 32.06 -34.33 46.05
C GLU A 515 32.42 -32.86 46.31
N THR A 516 33.71 -32.52 46.34
CA THR A 516 34.19 -31.15 46.56
C THR A 516 33.76 -30.21 45.43
N LEU A 517 33.94 -30.62 44.17
CA LEU A 517 33.50 -29.86 43.00
C LEU A 517 32.00 -29.57 43.03
N ILE A 518 31.19 -30.54 43.43
CA ILE A 518 29.73 -30.39 43.54
C ILE A 518 29.37 -29.42 44.66
N LEU A 519 30.04 -29.52 45.82
CA LEU A 519 29.82 -28.61 46.95
C LEU A 519 30.19 -27.17 46.60
N GLU A 520 31.31 -26.95 45.92
CA GLU A 520 31.78 -25.61 45.51
C GLU A 520 30.88 -24.98 44.46
N SER A 521 30.52 -25.74 43.42
CA SER A 521 29.60 -25.25 42.39
C SER A 521 28.21 -24.89 42.97
N ALA A 522 27.74 -25.64 43.97
CA ALA A 522 26.48 -25.32 44.64
C ALA A 522 26.56 -24.04 45.50
N VAL A 523 27.71 -23.78 46.14
CA VAL A 523 27.94 -22.53 46.89
C VAL A 523 28.08 -21.34 45.95
N GLU A 524 28.77 -21.51 44.83
CA GLU A 524 28.94 -20.48 43.80
C GLU A 524 27.60 -20.12 43.14
N LYS A 525 26.81 -21.11 42.71
CA LYS A 525 25.45 -20.90 42.17
C LYS A 525 24.50 -20.26 43.18
N ALA A 526 24.74 -20.47 44.47
CA ALA A 526 23.98 -19.84 45.55
C ALA A 526 24.57 -18.48 46.00
N ASN A 527 25.54 -17.93 45.27
CA ASN A 527 26.25 -16.68 45.59
C ASN A 527 26.74 -16.61 47.06
N GLY A 528 27.31 -17.72 47.55
CA GLY A 528 27.84 -17.82 48.92
C GLY A 528 26.79 -18.10 50.01
N ASN A 529 25.50 -18.23 49.68
CA ASN A 529 24.46 -18.53 50.65
C ASN A 529 24.38 -20.03 50.96
N LEU A 530 25.01 -20.44 52.07
CA LEU A 530 25.06 -21.84 52.53
C LEU A 530 23.68 -22.50 52.73
N SER A 531 22.65 -21.73 53.10
CA SER A 531 21.30 -22.30 53.27
C SER A 531 20.64 -22.63 51.94
N GLN A 532 20.91 -21.83 50.90
CA GLN A 532 20.39 -22.03 49.56
C GLN A 532 21.19 -23.11 48.82
N ALA A 533 22.51 -23.14 48.98
CA ALA A 533 23.38 -24.21 48.48
C ALA A 533 22.98 -25.58 49.05
N ALA A 534 22.71 -25.65 50.36
CA ALA A 534 22.27 -26.89 50.99
C ALA A 534 20.92 -27.38 50.44
N ARG A 535 19.97 -26.48 50.15
CA ARG A 535 18.70 -26.81 49.48
C ARG A 535 18.90 -27.34 48.07
N LEU A 536 19.80 -26.75 47.29
CA LEU A 536 20.12 -27.22 45.93
C LEU A 536 20.67 -28.65 45.93
N LEU A 537 21.43 -29.01 46.96
CA LEU A 537 22.01 -30.34 47.13
C LEU A 537 21.14 -31.31 47.93
N GLY A 538 19.92 -30.90 48.31
CA GLY A 538 18.99 -31.76 49.06
C GLY A 538 19.46 -32.13 50.48
N MET A 539 20.32 -31.32 51.10
CA MET A 539 20.85 -31.55 52.46
C MET A 539 20.57 -30.38 53.40
N THR A 540 20.80 -30.57 54.70
CA THR A 540 20.61 -29.51 55.70
C THR A 540 21.84 -28.60 55.79
N ARG A 541 21.63 -27.32 56.13
CA ARG A 541 22.72 -26.33 56.31
C ARG A 541 23.85 -26.83 57.26
N PRO A 542 23.56 -27.48 58.40
CA PRO A 542 24.62 -28.02 59.26
C PRO A 542 25.43 -29.15 58.61
N GLN A 543 24.80 -30.00 57.78
CA GLN A 543 25.49 -31.07 57.05
C GLN A 543 26.44 -30.50 55.99
N LEU A 544 25.98 -29.50 55.22
CA LEU A 544 26.82 -28.79 54.25
C LEU A 544 28.01 -28.11 54.94
N ALA A 545 27.76 -27.40 56.05
CA ALA A 545 28.80 -26.72 56.80
C ALA A 545 29.82 -27.70 57.43
N TYR A 546 29.36 -28.86 57.91
CA TYR A 546 30.25 -29.91 58.42
C TYR A 546 31.15 -30.49 57.33
N ARG A 547 30.60 -30.77 56.15
CA ARG A 547 31.38 -31.30 55.00
C ARG A 547 32.38 -30.29 54.45
N LEU A 548 32.00 -29.00 54.38
CA LEU A 548 32.92 -27.91 54.04
C LEU A 548 34.00 -27.69 55.11
N LYS A 549 33.70 -27.90 56.40
CA LYS A 549 34.68 -27.70 57.49
C LYS A 549 35.64 -28.87 57.65
N LYS A 550 35.21 -30.10 57.33
CA LYS A 550 36.09 -31.28 57.26
C LYS A 550 37.20 -31.10 56.21
N ARG A 551 36.97 -30.27 55.19
CA ARG A 551 37.94 -29.88 54.15
C ARG A 551 39.03 -28.94 54.66
N ASP A 552 38.71 -28.02 55.57
CA ASP A 552 39.67 -26.99 56.03
C ASP A 552 40.57 -27.48 57.20
N GLY A 553 40.53 -28.78 57.52
CA GLY A 553 41.13 -29.37 58.73
C GLY A 553 42.02 -30.60 58.52
N ASP A 554 42.48 -30.86 57.30
CA ASP A 554 43.56 -31.81 56.97
C ASP A 554 44.56 -31.14 56.02
#